data_AF-A0A934ZP78-F1
#
_entry.id   AF-A0A934ZP78-F1
#
_cell.length_a   1.000
_cell.length_b   1.000
_cell.length_c   1.000
_cell.angle_alpha   90.00
_cell.angle_beta   90.00
_cell.angle_gamma   90.00
#
_symmetry.space_group_name_H-M   'P 1'
#
loop_
_entity.id
_entity.type
_entity.pdbx_description
1 polymer ?
#
loop_
_entity_poly.entity_id
_entity_poly.type
_entity_poly.pdbx_seq_one_letter_code
_entity_poly.pdbx_strand_id
1 'polypeptide(L)'
;MHIAERDGSGAANVYNVLHRAWREVRRRYATRRPLSVLAWAGEGTTYTCGACFNTRPVDAFDASFRSQVWMPIGGTDHQEWSDAVVGHEVGHWIMASFGRSPGEGGSHSIGVPTMPGQAWSEGFATWFSYELLRWPAYVDRQGGSMFWADIANRSYHRMRTWQRPAAEATGGLTQRHDENDVAATLRTLAADDAAPLFTALARTRMRTAPFARGYNRHTWERGLRNIRRTSTSAPFLGDMLDALNCASFPRDAIDRATVPDTHYPYPSDMPLCGAGGAEPCASPSSYRPSRPARHPASSHHRVPRPRPLHMPMCRPRHGSPWRASR
;
A
#
# COMPACT_ATOMS: atom_id res chain seq x y z
N MET A 1 25.86 11.23 -18.47
CA MET A 1 25.04 10.57 -19.50
C MET A 1 23.73 11.33 -19.60
N HIS A 2 23.35 11.79 -20.79
CA HIS A 2 22.09 12.47 -21.06
C HIS A 2 21.24 11.53 -21.92
N ILE A 3 20.01 11.22 -21.49
CA ILE A 3 19.05 10.41 -22.25
C ILE A 3 17.97 11.38 -22.71
N ALA A 4 17.74 11.51 -24.02
CA ALA A 4 16.66 12.36 -24.53
C ALA A 4 15.30 11.65 -24.40
N GLU A 5 14.20 12.41 -24.50
CA GLU A 5 12.83 11.85 -24.48
C GLU A 5 12.64 10.78 -25.55
N ARG A 6 13.05 11.06 -26.79
CA ARG A 6 13.02 10.07 -27.90
C ARG A 6 13.81 8.79 -27.63
N ASP A 7 14.78 8.85 -26.71
CA ASP A 7 15.63 7.73 -26.32
C ASP A 7 15.09 7.02 -25.06
N GLY A 8 13.91 7.42 -24.56
CA GLY A 8 13.19 6.78 -23.45
C GLY A 8 13.51 7.33 -22.07
N SER A 9 13.85 8.62 -21.95
CA SER A 9 14.18 9.23 -20.65
C SER A 9 13.05 9.13 -19.62
N GLY A 10 11.79 9.25 -20.05
CA GLY A 10 10.62 9.06 -19.19
C GLY A 10 10.53 7.64 -18.63
N ALA A 11 10.69 6.63 -19.50
CA ALA A 11 10.69 5.23 -19.10
C ALA A 11 11.87 4.90 -18.17
N ALA A 12 13.04 5.50 -18.43
CA ALA A 12 14.21 5.39 -17.56
C ALA A 12 13.94 6.00 -16.17
N ASN A 13 13.20 7.12 -16.08
CA ASN A 13 12.82 7.69 -14.79
C ASN A 13 11.87 6.77 -14.01
N VAL A 14 10.83 6.26 -14.67
CA VAL A 14 9.90 5.27 -14.09
C VAL A 14 10.67 4.05 -13.57
N TYR A 15 11.60 3.52 -14.37
CA TYR A 15 12.46 2.41 -13.96
C TYR A 15 13.32 2.75 -12.75
N ASN A 16 13.91 3.95 -12.68
CA ASN A 16 14.73 4.39 -11.56
C ASN A 16 13.94 4.42 -10.24
N VAL A 17 12.71 4.98 -10.24
CA VAL A 17 11.86 5.00 -9.04
C VAL A 17 11.45 3.57 -8.64
N LEU A 18 11.03 2.74 -9.60
CA LEU A 18 10.70 1.33 -9.35
C LEU A 18 11.91 0.55 -8.78
N HIS A 19 13.11 0.80 -9.30
CA HIS A 19 14.35 0.19 -8.83
C HIS A 19 14.68 0.59 -7.40
N ARG A 20 14.52 1.88 -7.05
CA ARG A 20 14.68 2.37 -5.67
C ARG A 20 13.71 1.67 -4.73
N ALA A 21 12.44 1.55 -5.11
CA ALA A 21 11.44 0.85 -4.32
C ALA A 21 11.78 -0.63 -4.16
N TRP A 22 12.20 -1.31 -5.24
CA TRP A 22 12.63 -2.70 -5.18
C TRP A 22 13.77 -2.91 -4.17
N ARG A 23 14.77 -2.02 -4.16
CA ARG A 23 15.87 -2.06 -3.18
C ARG A 23 15.37 -1.86 -1.75
N GLU A 24 14.48 -0.89 -1.53
CA GLU A 24 13.92 -0.62 -0.21
C GLU A 24 13.12 -1.81 0.32
N VAL A 25 12.30 -2.42 -0.53
CA VAL A 25 11.53 -3.62 -0.21
C VAL A 25 12.44 -4.80 0.13
N ARG A 26 13.49 -5.03 -0.66
CA ARG A 26 14.45 -6.11 -0.40
C ARG A 26 15.16 -5.93 0.93
N ARG A 27 15.40 -4.68 1.35
CA ARG A 27 15.96 -4.34 2.66
C ARG A 27 14.97 -4.60 3.80
N ARG A 28 13.72 -4.15 3.67
CA ARG A 28 12.69 -4.27 4.71
C ARG A 28 12.10 -5.68 4.84
N TYR A 29 12.02 -6.42 3.74
CA TYR A 29 11.34 -7.71 3.64
C TYR A 29 12.25 -8.82 3.12
N ALA A 30 13.48 -8.90 3.64
CA ALA A 30 14.53 -9.80 3.13
C ALA A 30 14.10 -11.27 2.94
N THR A 31 13.18 -11.77 3.77
CA THR A 31 12.69 -13.17 3.75
C THR A 31 11.43 -13.38 2.90
N ARG A 32 10.81 -12.32 2.38
CA ARG A 32 9.59 -12.39 1.57
C ARG A 32 9.85 -11.94 0.15
N ARG A 33 9.27 -12.66 -0.82
CA ARG A 33 9.30 -12.27 -2.23
C ARG A 33 8.09 -11.39 -2.53
N PRO A 34 8.26 -10.18 -3.08
CA PRO A 34 7.14 -9.39 -3.56
C PRO A 34 6.48 -10.04 -4.78
N LEU A 35 5.33 -9.50 -5.20
CA LEU A 35 4.75 -9.85 -6.50
C LEU A 35 5.73 -9.49 -7.63
N SER A 36 5.84 -10.34 -8.65
CA SER A 36 6.47 -9.91 -9.91
C SER A 36 5.63 -8.79 -10.52
N VAL A 37 6.29 -7.73 -10.98
CA VAL A 37 5.66 -6.52 -11.51
C VAL A 37 6.22 -6.20 -12.89
N LEU A 38 5.32 -5.88 -13.82
CA LEU A 38 5.64 -5.32 -15.13
C LEU A 38 5.19 -3.86 -15.16
N ALA A 39 6.08 -2.94 -15.54
CA ALA A 39 5.74 -1.54 -15.75
C ALA A 39 5.54 -1.26 -17.24
N TRP A 40 4.34 -0.83 -17.61
CA TRP A 40 4.01 -0.34 -18.94
C TRP A 40 4.24 1.17 -18.97
N ALA A 41 5.31 1.59 -19.63
CA ALA A 41 5.76 2.98 -19.66
C ALA A 41 6.34 3.27 -21.06
N GLY A 42 5.45 3.41 -22.04
CA GLY A 42 5.81 3.66 -23.44
C GLY A 42 5.64 5.13 -23.81
N GLU A 43 6.63 5.70 -24.51
CA GLU A 43 6.59 7.08 -24.99
C GLU A 43 5.30 7.38 -25.78
N GLY A 44 4.68 8.54 -25.51
CA GLY A 44 3.43 8.95 -26.14
C GLY A 44 2.21 8.07 -25.83
N THR A 45 2.30 7.18 -24.83
CA THR A 45 1.20 6.27 -24.50
C THR A 45 0.38 6.82 -23.34
N THR A 46 -0.93 6.79 -23.50
CA THR A 46 -1.89 7.07 -22.43
C THR A 46 -2.73 5.84 -22.11
N TYR A 47 -3.19 5.75 -20.87
CA TYR A 47 -4.02 4.66 -20.38
C TYR A 47 -5.34 5.21 -19.86
N THR A 48 -6.43 4.47 -20.05
CA THR A 48 -7.76 4.89 -19.57
C THR A 48 -7.86 5.00 -18.05
N CYS A 49 -6.93 4.37 -17.32
CA CYS A 49 -6.84 4.49 -15.87
C CYS A 49 -5.93 5.66 -15.41
N GLY A 50 -5.25 6.36 -16.33
CA GLY A 50 -4.14 7.25 -15.99
C GLY A 50 -2.91 6.45 -15.56
N ALA A 51 -2.16 6.98 -14.58
CA ALA A 51 -1.25 6.17 -13.78
C ALA A 51 -2.07 5.20 -12.93
N CYS A 52 -1.74 3.90 -12.95
CA CYS A 52 -2.46 2.93 -12.13
C CYS A 52 -1.66 1.66 -11.84
N PHE A 53 -1.98 1.00 -10.72
CA PHE A 53 -1.53 -0.34 -10.36
C PHE A 53 -2.68 -1.36 -10.37
N ASN A 54 -2.40 -2.61 -10.77
CA ASN A 54 -3.27 -3.73 -10.41
C ASN A 54 -2.55 -5.08 -10.28
N THR A 55 -3.23 -6.03 -9.64
CA THR A 55 -2.76 -7.41 -9.43
C THR A 55 -3.29 -8.40 -10.46
N ARG A 56 -3.71 -7.94 -11.65
CA ARG A 56 -4.11 -8.86 -12.71
C ARG A 56 -2.83 -9.43 -13.35
N PRO A 57 -2.65 -10.75 -13.38
CA PRO A 57 -1.48 -11.33 -14.01
C PRO A 57 -1.42 -11.03 -15.51
N VAL A 58 -0.21 -11.00 -16.06
CA VAL A 58 0.05 -10.86 -17.49
C VAL A 58 1.27 -11.69 -17.89
N ASP A 59 1.20 -12.29 -19.07
CA ASP A 59 2.35 -12.91 -19.72
C ASP A 59 2.86 -11.95 -20.80
N ALA A 60 4.12 -11.55 -20.68
CA ALA A 60 4.78 -10.65 -21.62
C ALA A 60 6.30 -10.92 -21.61
N PHE A 61 6.95 -10.74 -22.76
CA PHE A 61 8.41 -10.92 -22.88
C PHE A 61 8.88 -12.30 -22.37
N ASP A 62 8.14 -13.36 -22.71
CA ASP A 62 8.40 -14.74 -22.28
C ASP A 62 8.46 -14.94 -20.75
N ALA A 63 7.79 -14.06 -19.98
CA ALA A 63 7.72 -14.12 -18.53
C ALA A 63 6.30 -13.84 -18.00
N SER A 64 5.97 -14.45 -16.85
CA SER A 64 4.71 -14.22 -16.15
C SER A 64 4.86 -13.23 -15.00
N PHE A 65 4.07 -12.16 -15.05
CA PHE A 65 4.02 -11.13 -14.01
C PHE A 65 2.71 -11.22 -13.24
N ARG A 66 2.77 -11.15 -11.91
CA ARG A 66 1.59 -11.26 -11.03
C ARG A 66 0.89 -9.92 -10.81
N SER A 67 1.50 -8.85 -11.26
CA SER A 67 1.01 -7.49 -11.10
C SER A 67 1.59 -6.59 -12.18
N GLN A 68 0.96 -5.43 -12.35
CA GLN A 68 1.27 -4.50 -13.41
C GLN A 68 1.13 -3.06 -12.89
N VAL A 69 2.01 -2.20 -13.36
CA VAL A 69 1.94 -0.74 -13.21
C VAL A 69 1.81 -0.15 -14.61
N TRP A 70 0.91 0.80 -14.80
CA TRP A 70 0.76 1.57 -16.03
C TRP A 70 1.12 3.02 -15.72
N MET A 71 2.07 3.56 -16.48
CA MET A 71 2.50 4.94 -16.36
C MET A 71 2.37 5.61 -17.73
N PRO A 72 1.46 6.58 -17.90
CA PRO A 72 1.46 7.42 -19.07
C PRO A 72 2.82 8.11 -19.22
N ILE A 73 3.32 8.20 -20.46
CA ILE A 73 4.54 8.97 -20.77
C ILE A 73 4.20 10.03 -21.81
N GLY A 74 4.55 11.29 -21.49
CA GLY A 74 4.34 12.44 -22.34
C GLY A 74 2.95 13.06 -22.19
N GLY A 75 2.43 13.63 -23.29
CA GLY A 75 1.19 14.39 -23.27
C GLY A 75 1.28 15.68 -22.46
N THR A 76 0.15 16.27 -22.09
CA THR A 76 0.14 17.53 -21.31
C THR A 76 0.55 17.35 -19.85
N ASP A 77 0.48 16.12 -19.36
CA ASP A 77 0.52 15.79 -17.94
C ASP A 77 1.91 15.34 -17.52
N HIS A 78 2.67 14.68 -18.40
CA HIS A 78 4.08 14.39 -18.14
C HIS A 78 4.32 13.68 -16.79
N GLN A 79 3.42 12.74 -16.44
CA GLN A 79 3.38 12.07 -15.15
C GLN A 79 4.65 11.25 -14.87
N GLU A 80 5.37 10.85 -15.91
CA GLU A 80 6.67 10.19 -15.83
C GLU A 80 7.72 11.03 -15.09
N TRP A 81 7.57 12.35 -15.04
CA TRP A 81 8.47 13.27 -14.34
C TRP A 81 8.02 13.59 -12.92
N SER A 82 6.85 13.09 -12.51
CA SER A 82 6.46 13.06 -11.11
C SER A 82 6.91 11.75 -10.46
N ASP A 83 8.08 11.79 -9.84
CA ASP A 83 8.56 10.70 -8.99
C ASP A 83 7.51 10.34 -7.91
N ALA A 84 6.75 11.34 -7.44
CA ALA A 84 5.71 11.14 -6.43
C ALA A 84 4.56 10.25 -6.94
N VAL A 85 4.10 10.46 -8.18
CA VAL A 85 3.07 9.64 -8.83
C VAL A 85 3.60 8.23 -9.07
N VAL A 86 4.82 8.10 -9.63
CA VAL A 86 5.42 6.77 -9.84
C VAL A 86 5.58 6.03 -8.51
N GLY A 87 6.08 6.71 -7.48
CA GLY A 87 6.24 6.17 -6.14
C GLY A 87 4.90 5.75 -5.51
N HIS A 88 3.82 6.48 -5.79
CA HIS A 88 2.47 6.15 -5.35
C HIS A 88 1.96 4.85 -5.97
N GLU A 89 2.04 4.69 -7.29
CA GLU A 89 1.62 3.45 -7.95
C GLU A 89 2.43 2.24 -7.46
N VAL A 90 3.72 2.45 -7.23
CA VAL A 90 4.60 1.44 -6.64
C VAL A 90 4.23 1.16 -5.17
N GLY A 91 3.73 2.15 -4.43
CA GLY A 91 3.16 1.97 -3.09
C GLY A 91 1.97 1.00 -3.06
N HIS A 92 1.09 1.05 -4.05
CA HIS A 92 0.04 0.02 -4.20
C HIS A 92 0.62 -1.38 -4.45
N TRP A 93 1.69 -1.48 -5.25
CA TRP A 93 2.41 -2.76 -5.43
C TRP A 93 3.00 -3.29 -4.10
N ILE A 94 3.51 -2.41 -3.22
CA ILE A 94 3.97 -2.80 -1.88
C ILE A 94 2.82 -3.35 -1.05
N MET A 95 1.70 -2.62 -1.00
CA MET A 95 0.51 -3.03 -0.27
C MET A 95 0.03 -4.42 -0.74
N ALA A 96 -0.03 -4.64 -2.05
CA ALA A 96 -0.46 -5.92 -2.62
C ALA A 96 0.56 -7.04 -2.41
N SER A 97 1.85 -6.71 -2.32
CA SER A 97 2.92 -7.69 -2.13
C SER A 97 3.03 -8.21 -0.70
N PHE A 98 2.84 -7.33 0.29
CA PHE A 98 3.13 -7.64 1.69
C PHE A 98 1.92 -7.57 2.61
N GLY A 99 0.90 -6.78 2.25
CA GLY A 99 -0.36 -6.64 2.97
C GLY A 99 -1.55 -7.21 2.19
N ARG A 100 -2.70 -6.56 2.34
CA ARG A 100 -3.92 -6.80 1.58
C ARG A 100 -4.46 -5.45 1.10
N SER A 101 -4.63 -5.31 -0.21
CA SER A 101 -5.39 -4.19 -0.77
C SER A 101 -6.88 -4.34 -0.41
N PRO A 102 -7.56 -3.24 -0.04
CA PRO A 102 -9.01 -3.24 0.20
C PRO A 102 -9.83 -3.47 -1.07
N GLY A 103 -9.23 -3.34 -2.26
CA GLY A 103 -9.93 -3.45 -3.53
C GLY A 103 -10.89 -2.27 -3.79
N GLU A 104 -10.83 -1.24 -2.97
CA GLU A 104 -11.55 0.02 -3.16
C GLU A 104 -10.66 0.97 -3.95
N GLY A 105 -11.15 1.42 -5.10
CA GLY A 105 -10.42 2.31 -5.99
C GLY A 105 -11.34 2.83 -7.09
N GLY A 106 -10.82 3.70 -7.94
CA GLY A 106 -11.57 4.37 -9.00
C GLY A 106 -11.41 5.87 -8.95
N SER A 107 -12.08 6.58 -9.86
CA SER A 107 -11.97 8.04 -9.97
C SER A 107 -12.39 8.72 -8.67
N HIS A 108 -11.46 9.46 -8.09
CA HIS A 108 -11.61 10.31 -6.93
C HIS A 108 -10.93 11.65 -7.20
N SER A 109 -11.08 12.58 -6.27
CA SER A 109 -10.44 13.90 -6.34
C SER A 109 -9.66 14.09 -5.07
N ILE A 110 -8.42 14.53 -5.23
CA ILE A 110 -7.55 14.87 -4.11
C ILE A 110 -8.30 15.79 -3.14
N GLY A 111 -8.13 15.49 -1.87
CA GLY A 111 -8.73 16.12 -0.69
C GLY A 111 -10.25 16.22 -0.67
N VAL A 112 -10.91 15.30 -1.35
CA VAL A 112 -12.32 14.99 -1.12
C VAL A 112 -12.37 13.68 -0.33
N PRO A 113 -12.94 13.67 0.89
CA PRO A 113 -13.04 12.46 1.70
C PRO A 113 -13.74 11.32 0.96
N THR A 114 -13.13 10.13 1.01
CA THR A 114 -13.61 8.91 0.35
C THR A 114 -13.87 7.78 1.35
N MET A 115 -14.25 6.60 0.86
CA MET A 115 -14.50 5.41 1.68
C MET A 115 -13.23 4.96 2.42
N PRO A 116 -13.35 4.44 3.66
CA PRO A 116 -12.21 4.04 4.48
C PRO A 116 -11.20 3.12 3.78
N GLY A 117 -11.65 2.15 2.98
CA GLY A 117 -10.75 1.27 2.24
C GLY A 117 -9.99 2.04 1.16
N GLN A 118 -10.66 2.87 0.38
CA GLN A 118 -9.97 3.70 -0.62
C GLN A 118 -8.98 4.65 0.05
N ALA A 119 -9.41 5.41 1.07
CA ALA A 119 -8.55 6.34 1.79
C ALA A 119 -7.29 5.65 2.36
N TRP A 120 -7.46 4.42 2.86
CA TRP A 120 -6.34 3.57 3.28
C TRP A 120 -5.40 3.21 2.13
N SER A 121 -5.92 2.74 1.00
CA SER A 121 -5.12 2.33 -0.16
C SER A 121 -4.31 3.47 -0.75
N GLU A 122 -4.99 4.60 -1.01
CA GLU A 122 -4.43 5.81 -1.61
C GLU A 122 -3.47 6.53 -0.64
N GLY A 123 -3.84 6.59 0.65
CA GLY A 123 -3.02 7.21 1.69
C GLY A 123 -1.74 6.44 1.99
N PHE A 124 -1.80 5.11 2.02
CA PHE A 124 -0.59 4.28 2.15
C PHE A 124 0.34 4.45 0.95
N ALA A 125 -0.20 4.44 -0.27
CA ALA A 125 0.58 4.64 -1.49
C ALA A 125 1.29 6.00 -1.50
N THR A 126 0.56 7.06 -1.14
CA THR A 126 1.09 8.41 -1.02
C THR A 126 2.17 8.52 0.06
N TRP A 127 1.93 7.94 1.25
CA TRP A 127 2.93 7.89 2.32
C TRP A 127 4.19 7.10 1.91
N PHE A 128 4.02 5.96 1.23
CA PHE A 128 5.15 5.18 0.76
C PHE A 128 6.00 5.98 -0.23
N SER A 129 5.37 6.74 -1.12
CA SER A 129 6.06 7.65 -2.03
C SER A 129 6.91 8.68 -1.27
N TYR A 130 6.35 9.32 -0.24
CA TYR A 130 7.09 10.19 0.68
C TYR A 130 8.30 9.49 1.31
N GLU A 131 8.10 8.29 1.87
CA GLU A 131 9.14 7.52 2.55
C GLU A 131 10.26 7.10 1.60
N LEU A 132 9.90 6.73 0.37
CA LEU A 132 10.83 6.33 -0.69
C LEU A 132 11.69 7.49 -1.18
N LEU A 133 11.06 8.66 -1.39
CA LEU A 133 11.70 9.84 -2.00
C LEU A 133 12.35 10.76 -0.97
N ARG A 134 12.00 10.62 0.31
CA ARG A 134 12.41 11.53 1.40
C ARG A 134 12.04 12.99 1.12
N TRP A 135 10.90 13.20 0.48
CA TRP A 135 10.43 14.52 0.07
C TRP A 135 9.00 14.79 0.58
N PRO A 136 8.74 15.94 1.24
CA PRO A 136 7.44 16.17 1.86
C PRO A 136 6.27 16.49 0.95
N ALA A 137 6.55 16.87 -0.30
CA ALA A 137 5.52 17.23 -1.26
C ALA A 137 5.20 16.05 -2.17
N TYR A 138 3.92 15.71 -2.28
CA TYR A 138 3.38 15.00 -3.42
C TYR A 138 3.10 16.04 -4.51
N VAL A 139 3.80 15.96 -5.64
CA VAL A 139 3.64 16.89 -6.77
C VAL A 139 3.16 16.13 -7.96
N ASP A 140 2.15 16.63 -8.66
CA ASP A 140 1.63 15.99 -9.86
C ASP A 140 1.15 17.06 -10.85
N ARG A 141 1.35 16.76 -12.13
CA ARG A 141 0.96 17.61 -13.23
C ARG A 141 -0.20 16.93 -13.95
N GLN A 142 -1.37 17.56 -13.87
CA GLN A 142 -2.60 17.07 -14.50
C GLN A 142 -3.30 18.22 -15.23
N GLY A 143 -3.83 17.93 -16.42
CA GLY A 143 -4.51 18.92 -17.26
C GLY A 143 -3.61 20.12 -17.60
N GLY A 144 -2.30 19.90 -17.74
CA GLY A 144 -1.32 20.96 -18.00
C GLY A 144 -1.00 21.91 -16.83
N SER A 145 -1.59 21.70 -15.64
CA SER A 145 -1.26 22.45 -14.42
C SER A 145 -0.56 21.55 -13.40
N MET A 146 0.23 22.14 -12.50
CA MET A 146 0.76 21.44 -11.34
C MET A 146 -0.13 21.65 -10.12
N PHE A 147 -0.31 20.60 -9.33
CA PHE A 147 -0.76 20.69 -7.97
C PHE A 147 0.23 20.01 -7.04
N TRP A 148 0.12 20.32 -5.75
CA TRP A 148 0.91 19.65 -4.73
C TRP A 148 0.13 19.49 -3.42
N ALA A 149 0.54 18.51 -2.64
CA ALA A 149 0.14 18.29 -1.25
C ALA A 149 1.40 18.15 -0.39
N ASP A 150 1.54 19.00 0.62
CA ASP A 150 2.58 18.85 1.64
C ASP A 150 2.03 17.95 2.74
N ILE A 151 2.48 16.69 2.72
CA ILE A 151 2.04 15.64 3.64
C ILE A 151 2.49 15.93 5.07
N ALA A 152 3.64 16.58 5.25
CA ALA A 152 4.17 16.87 6.58
C ALA A 152 3.38 18.00 7.26
N ASN A 153 2.98 19.02 6.50
CA ASN A 153 2.26 20.18 7.00
C ASN A 153 0.74 20.11 6.81
N ARG A 154 0.20 19.01 6.26
CA ARG A 154 -1.23 18.84 5.92
C ARG A 154 -1.78 20.04 5.15
N SER A 155 -1.12 20.40 4.05
CA SER A 155 -1.54 21.53 3.22
C SER A 155 -1.59 21.18 1.74
N TYR A 156 -2.53 21.81 1.02
CA TYR A 156 -2.67 21.69 -0.41
C TYR A 156 -2.20 22.96 -1.12
N HIS A 157 -1.78 22.82 -2.38
CA HIS A 157 -1.65 23.94 -3.29
C HIS A 157 -2.91 24.83 -3.25
N ARG A 158 -2.72 26.15 -3.36
CA ARG A 158 -3.79 27.16 -3.35
C ARG A 158 -4.64 27.21 -2.07
N MET A 159 -4.07 26.83 -0.91
CA MET A 159 -4.69 27.01 0.41
C MET A 159 -6.04 26.31 0.58
N ARG A 160 -6.33 25.25 -0.18
CA ARG A 160 -7.53 24.47 0.05
C ARG A 160 -7.43 23.79 1.41
N THR A 161 -8.47 23.89 2.22
CA THR A 161 -8.47 23.33 3.57
C THR A 161 -8.27 21.82 3.51
N TRP A 162 -7.27 21.34 4.24
CA TRP A 162 -7.05 19.91 4.44
C TRP A 162 -8.10 19.36 5.39
N GLN A 163 -8.93 18.44 4.89
CA GLN A 163 -10.05 17.92 5.67
C GLN A 163 -9.56 16.75 6.52
N ARG A 164 -9.41 16.99 7.82
CA ARG A 164 -9.22 15.93 8.79
C ARG A 164 -10.58 15.31 9.15
N PRO A 165 -10.63 14.02 9.50
CA PRO A 165 -11.84 13.44 10.09
C PRO A 165 -12.17 14.20 11.38
N ALA A 166 -13.43 14.12 11.81
CA ALA A 166 -13.87 14.63 13.10
C ALA A 166 -14.24 13.46 14.00
N ALA A 167 -13.84 13.51 15.27
CA ALA A 167 -14.05 12.41 16.20
C ALA A 167 -15.54 12.05 16.34
N GLU A 168 -16.39 13.08 16.34
CA GLU A 168 -17.85 12.99 16.48
C GLU A 168 -18.58 12.74 15.15
N ALA A 169 -17.87 12.57 14.04
CA ALA A 169 -18.52 12.36 12.75
C ALA A 169 -19.28 11.02 12.69
N THR A 170 -20.44 11.05 12.04
CA THR A 170 -21.23 9.85 11.76
C THR A 170 -20.38 8.79 11.06
N GLY A 171 -20.32 7.59 11.65
CA GLY A 171 -19.55 6.45 11.13
C GLY A 171 -18.28 6.12 11.92
N GLY A 172 -17.88 6.95 12.90
CA GLY A 172 -16.77 6.67 13.81
C GLY A 172 -15.47 6.35 13.06
N LEU A 173 -14.89 5.16 13.31
CA LEU A 173 -13.69 4.70 12.60
C LEU A 173 -13.86 4.48 11.10
N THR A 174 -15.12 4.26 10.66
CA THR A 174 -15.48 3.99 9.27
C THR A 174 -16.06 5.20 8.54
N GLN A 175 -15.91 6.40 9.14
CA GLN A 175 -16.25 7.65 8.49
C GLN A 175 -15.43 7.86 7.20
N ARG A 176 -15.92 8.73 6.31
CA ARG A 176 -15.12 9.10 5.13
C ARG A 176 -13.90 9.89 5.55
N HIS A 177 -12.79 9.65 4.87
CA HIS A 177 -11.48 10.19 5.23
C HIS A 177 -10.78 10.70 3.96
N ASP A 178 -10.15 11.86 4.06
CA ASP A 178 -9.17 12.31 3.07
C ASP A 178 -7.97 11.35 3.08
N GLU A 179 -7.64 10.76 1.93
CA GLU A 179 -6.50 9.87 1.76
C GLU A 179 -5.17 10.51 2.15
N ASN A 180 -5.02 11.81 1.95
CA ASN A 180 -3.78 12.48 2.33
C ASN A 180 -3.68 12.63 3.85
N ASP A 181 -4.78 12.74 4.58
CA ASP A 181 -4.72 12.69 6.05
C ASP A 181 -4.34 11.31 6.57
N VAL A 182 -4.72 10.23 5.87
CA VAL A 182 -4.15 8.89 6.12
C VAL A 182 -2.64 8.90 5.88
N ALA A 183 -2.17 9.47 4.76
CA ALA A 183 -0.73 9.57 4.46
C ALA A 183 0.03 10.38 5.53
N ALA A 184 -0.53 11.51 5.99
CA ALA A 184 0.04 12.36 7.02
C ALA A 184 0.05 11.68 8.40
N THR A 185 -0.98 10.87 8.69
CA THR A 185 -1.03 10.02 9.89
C THR A 185 0.10 8.99 9.85
N LEU A 186 0.27 8.27 8.74
CA LEU A 186 1.36 7.31 8.56
C LEU A 186 2.73 7.99 8.62
N ARG A 187 2.88 9.19 8.06
CA ARG A 187 4.12 9.99 8.19
C ARG A 187 4.42 10.31 9.65
N THR A 188 3.41 10.71 10.41
CA THR A 188 3.57 11.02 11.85
C THR A 188 3.96 9.78 12.64
N LEU A 189 3.38 8.62 12.32
CA LEU A 189 3.73 7.33 12.93
C LEU A 189 5.13 6.85 12.55
N ALA A 190 5.56 7.10 11.31
CA ALA A 190 6.90 6.75 10.86
C ALA A 190 7.96 7.55 11.64
N ALA A 191 7.70 8.83 11.92
CA ALA A 191 8.68 9.75 12.48
C ALA A 191 10.03 9.59 11.76
N ASP A 192 11.06 9.11 12.46
CA ASP A 192 12.40 8.85 11.90
C ASP A 192 12.62 7.39 11.46
N ASP A 193 11.71 6.46 11.80
CA ASP A 193 11.79 5.05 11.41
C ASP A 193 10.45 4.46 10.95
N ALA A 194 10.33 4.21 9.65
CA ALA A 194 9.18 3.53 9.06
C ALA A 194 9.13 2.00 9.27
N ALA A 195 10.12 1.37 9.93
CA ALA A 195 10.18 -0.09 10.06
C ALA A 195 8.95 -0.69 10.76
N PRO A 196 8.37 -0.06 11.81
CA PRO A 196 7.16 -0.55 12.44
C PRO A 196 5.97 -0.58 11.48
N LEU A 197 5.84 0.39 10.57
CA LEU A 197 4.77 0.43 9.57
C LEU A 197 4.92 -0.72 8.55
N PHE A 198 6.12 -0.92 8.01
CA PHE A 198 6.36 -2.06 7.11
C PHE A 198 6.13 -3.41 7.79
N THR A 199 6.51 -3.52 9.07
CA THR A 199 6.29 -4.72 9.88
C THR A 199 4.80 -4.96 10.09
N ALA A 200 4.04 -3.94 10.49
CA ALA A 200 2.59 -4.01 10.71
C ALA A 200 1.82 -4.38 9.45
N LEU A 201 2.15 -3.79 8.29
CA LEU A 201 1.57 -4.15 6.99
C LEU A 201 1.74 -5.65 6.67
N ALA A 202 2.86 -6.23 7.07
CA ALA A 202 3.20 -7.62 6.82
C ALA A 202 2.62 -8.62 7.82
N ARG A 203 2.00 -8.15 8.92
CA ARG A 203 1.37 -9.00 9.93
C ARG A 203 0.10 -9.64 9.40
N THR A 204 -0.29 -10.77 10.00
CA THR A 204 -1.55 -11.47 9.67
C THR A 204 -2.77 -10.56 9.70
N ARG A 205 -2.81 -9.60 10.64
CA ARG A 205 -3.90 -8.61 10.77
C ARG A 205 -4.14 -7.75 9.53
N MET A 206 -3.09 -7.48 8.76
CA MET A 206 -3.17 -6.67 7.53
C MET A 206 -3.19 -7.53 6.27
N ARG A 207 -3.29 -8.87 6.39
CA ARG A 207 -3.19 -9.81 5.27
C ARG A 207 -4.37 -10.75 5.14
N THR A 208 -4.97 -11.13 6.27
CA THR A 208 -5.96 -12.20 6.33
C THR A 208 -7.32 -11.64 6.69
N ALA A 209 -8.25 -11.73 5.74
CA ALA A 209 -9.66 -11.50 6.01
C ALA A 209 -10.27 -12.68 6.79
N PRO A 210 -11.34 -12.48 7.59
CA PRO A 210 -11.99 -11.19 7.87
C PRO A 210 -11.14 -10.29 8.76
N PHE A 211 -11.24 -8.98 8.54
CA PHE A 211 -10.56 -7.96 9.33
C PHE A 211 -11.33 -7.65 10.61
N ALA A 212 -10.61 -7.45 11.71
CA ALA A 212 -11.18 -7.45 13.07
C ALA A 212 -12.16 -6.29 13.29
N ARG A 213 -11.93 -5.14 12.64
CA ARG A 213 -12.80 -3.97 12.72
C ARG A 213 -14.09 -4.11 11.90
N GLY A 214 -14.26 -5.21 11.14
CA GLY A 214 -15.52 -5.55 10.49
C GLY A 214 -15.89 -4.68 9.29
N TYR A 215 -14.93 -3.94 8.73
CA TYR A 215 -15.16 -3.13 7.53
C TYR A 215 -15.37 -4.02 6.32
N ASN A 216 -16.39 -3.67 5.52
CA ASN A 216 -16.65 -4.31 4.24
C ASN A 216 -16.38 -3.32 3.13
N ARG A 217 -15.78 -3.84 2.06
CA ARG A 217 -15.53 -3.11 0.82
C ARG A 217 -16.80 -2.47 0.28
N HIS A 218 -16.66 -1.27 -0.26
CA HIS A 218 -17.64 -0.54 -1.04
C HIS A 218 -17.30 -0.56 -2.53
N THR A 219 -18.34 -0.37 -3.35
CA THR A 219 -18.23 -0.09 -4.78
C THR A 219 -19.10 1.11 -5.13
N TRP A 220 -18.70 1.90 -6.11
CA TRP A 220 -19.42 3.09 -6.55
C TRP A 220 -19.18 3.35 -8.04
N GLU A 221 -20.03 4.21 -8.60
CA GLU A 221 -19.85 4.84 -9.90
C GLU A 221 -19.06 6.15 -9.77
N ARG A 222 -18.52 6.64 -10.89
CA ARG A 222 -17.66 7.84 -10.94
C ARG A 222 -18.19 9.00 -10.08
N GLY A 223 -17.34 9.50 -9.17
CA GLY A 223 -17.65 10.58 -8.25
C GLY A 223 -18.45 10.12 -7.02
N LEU A 224 -18.17 8.92 -6.50
CA LEU A 224 -18.81 8.35 -5.31
C LEU A 224 -20.35 8.28 -5.41
N ARG A 225 -20.86 8.01 -6.62
CA ARG A 225 -22.30 7.81 -6.88
C ARG A 225 -22.69 6.35 -6.67
N ASN A 226 -23.94 6.09 -6.28
CA ASN A 226 -24.48 4.73 -6.14
C ASN A 226 -23.60 3.81 -5.28
N ILE A 227 -23.16 4.31 -4.12
CA ILE A 227 -22.31 3.57 -3.19
C ILE A 227 -23.06 2.33 -2.70
N ARG A 228 -22.43 1.17 -2.85
CA ARG A 228 -22.93 -0.12 -2.39
C ARG A 228 -21.89 -0.79 -1.49
N ARG A 229 -22.29 -1.15 -0.28
CA ARG A 229 -21.52 -2.04 0.60
C ARG A 229 -21.58 -3.45 0.03
N THR A 230 -20.44 -4.13 -0.03
CA THR A 230 -20.32 -5.53 -0.45
C THR A 230 -20.25 -6.46 0.77
N SER A 231 -20.29 -7.77 0.54
CA SER A 231 -20.00 -8.77 1.59
C SER A 231 -18.51 -9.03 1.79
N THR A 232 -17.62 -8.41 1.01
CA THR A 232 -16.18 -8.67 1.09
C THR A 232 -15.55 -7.85 2.20
N SER A 233 -14.95 -8.52 3.20
CA SER A 233 -14.18 -7.84 4.25
C SER A 233 -12.91 -7.20 3.67
N ALA A 234 -12.59 -5.98 4.09
CA ALA A 234 -11.45 -5.20 3.62
C ALA A 234 -10.75 -4.48 4.79
N PRO A 235 -9.41 -4.31 4.74
CA PRO A 235 -8.70 -3.54 5.75
C PRO A 235 -8.87 -2.04 5.49
N PHE A 236 -8.73 -1.25 6.55
CA PHE A 236 -8.59 0.20 6.49
C PHE A 236 -7.60 0.69 7.56
N LEU A 237 -7.47 2.01 7.74
CA LEU A 237 -6.54 2.61 8.70
C LEU A 237 -6.66 2.02 10.12
N GLY A 238 -7.88 1.78 10.61
CA GLY A 238 -8.11 1.20 11.94
C GLY A 238 -7.43 -0.16 12.15
N ASP A 239 -7.46 -1.04 11.14
CA ASP A 239 -6.80 -2.36 11.22
C ASP A 239 -5.26 -2.22 11.21
N MET A 240 -4.73 -1.22 10.51
CA MET A 240 -3.30 -0.90 10.51
C MET A 240 -2.83 -0.40 11.88
N LEU A 241 -3.63 0.47 12.51
CA LEU A 241 -3.36 0.96 13.86
C LEU A 241 -3.44 -0.17 14.89
N ASP A 242 -4.39 -1.10 14.76
CA ASP A 242 -4.42 -2.31 15.57
C ASP A 242 -3.16 -3.16 15.36
N ALA A 243 -2.72 -3.35 14.11
CA ALA A 243 -1.51 -4.10 13.80
C ALA A 243 -0.25 -3.48 14.43
N LEU A 244 -0.15 -2.16 14.48
CA LEU A 244 0.93 -1.45 15.18
C LEU A 244 0.83 -1.61 16.70
N ASN A 245 -0.32 -1.30 17.28
CA ASN A 245 -0.52 -1.35 18.73
C ASN A 245 -0.28 -2.76 19.29
N CYS A 246 -0.80 -3.79 18.61
CA CYS A 246 -0.55 -5.19 18.98
C CYS A 246 0.90 -5.64 18.77
N ALA A 247 1.69 -4.91 17.99
CA ALA A 247 3.13 -5.11 17.86
C ALA A 247 3.93 -4.29 18.89
N SER A 248 3.26 -3.82 19.96
CA SER A 248 3.86 -2.98 21.02
C SER A 248 4.38 -1.63 20.53
N PHE A 249 3.82 -1.11 19.43
CA PHE A 249 4.10 0.27 19.01
C PHE A 249 3.54 1.25 20.06
N PRO A 250 4.25 2.36 20.40
CA PRO A 250 3.84 3.25 21.46
C PRO A 250 2.44 3.86 21.22
N ARG A 251 1.53 3.72 22.20
CA ARG A 251 0.15 4.21 22.10
C ARG A 251 0.08 5.73 22.03
N ASP A 252 0.94 6.41 22.78
CA ASP A 252 1.07 7.87 22.76
C ASP A 252 1.47 8.38 21.36
N ALA A 253 2.27 7.63 20.60
CA ALA A 253 2.59 7.96 19.21
C ALA A 253 1.37 7.77 18.28
N ILE A 254 0.55 6.75 18.53
CA ILE A 254 -0.72 6.56 17.82
C ILE A 254 -1.67 7.72 18.12
N ASP A 255 -1.86 8.06 19.39
CA ASP A 255 -2.78 9.12 19.81
C ASP A 255 -2.34 10.50 19.32
N ARG A 256 -1.03 10.79 19.26
CA ARG A 256 -0.53 12.01 18.62
C ARG A 256 -0.82 12.06 17.12
N ALA A 257 -0.76 10.92 16.43
CA ALA A 257 -1.00 10.86 15.00
C ALA A 257 -2.49 10.98 14.66
N THR A 258 -3.35 10.34 15.43
CA THR A 258 -4.81 10.28 15.20
C THR A 258 -5.57 11.42 15.87
N VAL A 259 -5.06 11.95 16.98
CA VAL A 259 -5.69 12.94 17.86
C VAL A 259 -7.13 12.53 18.16
N PRO A 260 -7.33 11.44 18.94
CA PRO A 260 -8.59 10.70 18.96
C PRO A 260 -9.79 11.52 19.47
N ASP A 261 -9.55 12.49 20.35
CA ASP A 261 -10.60 13.35 20.91
C ASP A 261 -11.14 14.37 19.91
N THR A 262 -10.40 14.70 18.85
CA THR A 262 -10.81 15.75 17.88
C THR A 262 -10.88 15.27 16.44
N HIS A 263 -10.08 14.28 16.05
CA HIS A 263 -9.91 13.89 14.67
C HIS A 263 -10.31 12.45 14.36
N TYR A 264 -9.37 11.51 14.40
CA TYR A 264 -9.67 10.12 14.07
C TYR A 264 -9.86 9.32 15.36
N PRO A 265 -11.09 8.90 15.72
CA PRO A 265 -11.43 8.44 17.07
C PRO A 265 -10.95 7.00 17.34
N TYR A 266 -9.69 6.69 17.04
CA TYR A 266 -9.06 5.39 17.25
C TYR A 266 -8.81 5.13 18.74
N PRO A 267 -9.40 4.08 19.34
CA PRO A 267 -9.22 3.75 20.75
C PRO A 267 -7.92 2.96 20.96
N SER A 268 -6.81 3.65 21.21
CA SER A 268 -5.49 3.02 21.37
C SER A 268 -5.33 2.23 22.67
N ASP A 269 -6.21 2.43 23.65
CA ASP A 269 -6.28 1.67 24.90
C ASP A 269 -6.95 0.30 24.71
N MET A 270 -7.81 0.17 23.70
CA MET A 270 -8.56 -1.04 23.35
C MET A 270 -8.28 -1.51 21.91
N PRO A 271 -7.03 -1.83 21.55
CA PRO A 271 -6.73 -2.39 20.23
C PRO A 271 -7.30 -3.79 20.09
N LEU A 272 -7.70 -4.16 18.87
CA LEU A 272 -8.22 -5.49 18.58
C LEU A 272 -7.08 -6.51 18.38
N CYS A 273 -6.45 -6.93 19.49
CA CYS A 273 -5.32 -7.88 19.51
C CYS A 273 -5.71 -9.37 19.60
N GLY A 274 -7.01 -9.70 19.58
CA GLY A 274 -7.51 -11.08 19.61
C GLY A 274 -7.12 -11.94 18.38
N ALA A 275 -7.10 -13.27 18.57
CA ALA A 275 -6.45 -14.32 17.78
C ALA A 275 -6.81 -14.38 16.27
N GLY A 276 -6.13 -13.55 15.47
CA GLY A 276 -5.91 -13.78 14.04
C GLY A 276 -4.51 -14.34 13.80
N GLY A 277 -4.24 -15.52 14.35
CA GLY A 277 -2.96 -16.24 14.24
C GLY A 277 -1.88 -15.73 15.20
N ALA A 278 -1.53 -16.55 16.19
CA ALA A 278 -0.23 -16.44 16.84
C ALA A 278 0.85 -16.45 15.75
N GLU A 279 1.54 -15.34 15.56
CA GLU A 279 2.74 -15.36 14.75
C GLU A 279 3.82 -16.13 15.52
N PRO A 280 4.51 -17.10 14.90
CA PRO A 280 5.72 -17.61 15.49
C PRO A 280 6.66 -16.42 15.65
N CYS A 281 7.10 -16.19 16.89
CA CYS A 281 8.08 -15.17 17.22
C CYS A 281 9.23 -15.26 16.21
N ALA A 282 9.47 -14.17 15.47
CA ALA A 282 10.74 -14.02 14.76
C ALA A 282 11.83 -14.10 15.83
N SER A 283 12.58 -15.20 15.83
CA SER A 283 13.69 -15.36 16.77
C SER A 283 14.67 -14.22 16.56
N PRO A 284 15.06 -13.47 17.61
CA PRO A 284 16.18 -12.56 17.49
C PRO A 284 17.41 -13.40 17.16
N SER A 285 18.09 -13.00 16.09
CA SER A 285 19.41 -13.51 15.71
C SER A 285 20.34 -13.44 16.93
N SER A 286 20.55 -14.58 17.59
CA SER A 286 21.53 -14.71 18.64
C SER A 286 22.92 -14.66 18.02
N TYR A 287 23.56 -13.53 18.25
CA TYR A 287 24.96 -13.42 18.63
C TYR A 287 25.61 -14.78 18.97
N ARG A 288 26.60 -15.19 18.18
CA ARG A 288 27.45 -16.37 18.43
C ARG A 288 28.73 -15.93 19.14
N PRO A 289 28.97 -16.38 20.38
CA PRO A 289 30.32 -16.65 20.86
C PRO A 289 30.71 -18.11 20.59
N SER A 290 32.02 -18.32 20.55
CA SER A 290 32.79 -19.47 20.10
C SER A 290 32.44 -20.84 20.69
N ARG A 291 32.57 -21.87 19.83
CA ARG A 291 32.55 -23.32 20.16
C ARG A 291 33.77 -23.72 21.02
N PRO A 292 33.62 -24.79 21.82
CA PRO A 292 34.35 -26.01 21.46
C PRO A 292 33.61 -27.35 21.66
N ALA A 293 34.16 -28.33 20.93
CA ALA A 293 34.15 -29.80 21.07
C ALA A 293 32.85 -30.63 20.87
N ARG A 294 33.03 -31.69 20.06
CA ARG A 294 32.08 -32.74 19.62
C ARG A 294 32.06 -33.92 20.60
N HIS A 295 30.97 -34.69 20.67
CA HIS A 295 30.86 -36.13 20.26
C HIS A 295 29.50 -36.77 20.70
N PRO A 296 29.10 -37.99 20.24
CA PRO A 296 27.87 -38.16 19.46
C PRO A 296 26.82 -39.17 20.00
N ALA A 297 25.71 -39.27 19.24
CA ALA A 297 25.03 -40.49 18.75
C ALA A 297 23.59 -40.80 19.24
N SER A 298 22.91 -41.55 18.35
CA SER A 298 21.60 -42.24 18.42
C SER A 298 20.33 -41.39 18.21
N SER A 299 19.19 -41.87 17.72
CA SER A 299 18.80 -42.72 16.57
C SER A 299 17.26 -42.85 16.59
N HIS A 300 16.61 -42.93 15.42
CA HIS A 300 15.25 -43.49 15.15
C HIS A 300 13.98 -42.82 15.74
N HIS A 301 13.13 -42.26 14.87
CA HIS A 301 11.95 -42.95 14.32
C HIS A 301 11.21 -42.08 13.27
N ARG A 302 10.85 -42.70 12.14
CA ARG A 302 10.02 -42.14 11.06
C ARG A 302 8.54 -42.43 11.34
N VAL A 303 7.67 -41.44 11.15
CA VAL A 303 6.21 -41.59 11.12
C VAL A 303 5.68 -41.18 9.72
N PRO A 304 4.69 -41.88 9.13
CA PRO A 304 4.25 -41.66 7.74
C PRO A 304 3.39 -40.40 7.55
N ARG A 305 3.51 -39.79 6.37
CA ARG A 305 2.72 -38.65 5.88
C ARG A 305 1.37 -39.10 5.29
N PRO A 306 0.26 -38.39 5.55
CA PRO A 306 -0.98 -38.58 4.80
C PRO A 306 -0.96 -37.87 3.43
N ARG A 307 -1.65 -38.49 2.45
CA ARG A 307 -1.81 -38.05 1.05
C ARG A 307 -2.71 -36.80 0.92
N PRO A 308 -2.53 -35.96 -0.11
CA PRO A 308 -3.32 -34.74 -0.32
C PRO A 308 -4.70 -35.03 -0.92
N LEU A 309 -5.71 -34.32 -0.42
CA LEU A 309 -7.05 -34.23 -0.98
C LEU A 309 -7.08 -33.24 -2.15
N HIS A 310 -7.65 -33.66 -3.27
CA HIS A 310 -7.93 -32.83 -4.45
C HIS A 310 -9.05 -31.81 -4.14
N MET A 311 -8.80 -30.53 -4.44
CA MET A 311 -9.84 -29.50 -4.56
C MET A 311 -10.00 -29.07 -6.02
N PRO A 312 -11.23 -28.79 -6.48
CA PRO A 312 -11.51 -28.43 -7.86
C PRO A 312 -11.09 -26.99 -8.17
N MET A 313 -10.53 -26.79 -9.37
CA MET A 313 -10.17 -25.47 -9.90
C MET A 313 -11.41 -24.64 -10.22
N CYS A 314 -11.55 -23.47 -9.60
CA CYS A 314 -12.44 -22.42 -10.09
C CYS A 314 -11.76 -21.66 -11.24
N ARG A 315 -12.36 -21.72 -12.44
CA ARG A 315 -11.98 -20.85 -13.58
C ARG A 315 -12.45 -19.41 -13.33
N PRO A 316 -11.61 -18.38 -13.50
CA PRO A 316 -12.07 -17.00 -13.53
C PRO A 316 -12.75 -16.67 -14.87
N ARG A 317 -13.87 -15.94 -14.80
CA ARG A 317 -14.53 -15.30 -15.94
C ARG A 317 -13.65 -14.16 -16.47
N HIS A 318 -13.42 -14.14 -17.78
CA HIS A 318 -12.74 -13.07 -18.48
C HIS A 318 -13.58 -11.78 -18.47
N GLY A 319 -13.03 -10.70 -17.90
CA GLY A 319 -13.46 -9.33 -18.15
C GLY A 319 -12.37 -8.61 -18.94
N SER A 320 -12.77 -7.84 -19.95
CA SER A 320 -11.89 -7.24 -20.98
C SER A 320 -10.71 -6.44 -20.42
N PRO A 321 -9.53 -6.50 -21.06
CA PRO A 321 -8.38 -5.66 -20.70
C PRO A 321 -8.58 -4.21 -21.14
N TRP A 322 -8.01 -3.28 -20.37
CA TRP A 322 -7.97 -1.85 -20.65
C TRP A 322 -7.17 -1.58 -21.93
N ARG A 323 -7.67 -0.67 -22.79
CA ARG A 323 -7.07 -0.39 -24.10
C ARG A 323 -6.07 0.76 -23.97
N ALA A 324 -4.89 0.58 -24.56
CA ALA A 324 -3.96 1.67 -24.82
C ALA A 324 -4.45 2.49 -26.02
N SER A 325 -4.32 3.81 -25.95
CA SER A 325 -4.38 4.72 -27.09
C SER A 325 -2.97 5.27 -27.34
N ARG A 326 -2.58 5.28 -28.61
CA ARG A 326 -1.39 5.98 -29.11
C ARG A 326 -1.84 7.28 -29.77
#